data_AF-F0SQ70-F1
#
_entry.id   AF-F0SQ70-F1
#
_cell.length_a   1.000
_cell.length_b   1.000
_cell.length_c   1.000
_cell.angle_alpha   90.00
_cell.angle_beta   90.00
_cell.angle_gamma   90.00
#
_symmetry.space_group_name_H-M   'P 1'
#
loop_
_entity.id
_entity.type
_entity.pdbx_description
1 polymer ?
#
loop_
_entity_poly.entity_id
_entity_poly.type
_entity_poly.pdbx_seq_one_letter_code
_entity_poly.pdbx_strand_id
1 'polypeptide(L)'
;MITDEIQRHRQRVLQHLESCSVSADFPANDEQVLQWLALLEYRVNLETLHRYLSAKYFQAPVMQGGRRSWTVEDFINFQVALEIRRMWKPFSRFHDPKKTAMELRRDHTEANGDQLFDDLNQHSIEDLIRYCVEADEKHVRESCGMALRLKLEELD
;
A
#
# COMPACT_ATOMS: atom_id res chain seq x y z
N MET A 1 12.38 -20.98 3.36
CA MET A 1 13.09 -19.75 2.91
C MET A 1 12.26 -18.49 3.12
N ILE A 2 11.01 -18.40 2.64
CA ILE A 2 10.13 -17.23 2.88
C ILE A 2 9.84 -17.02 4.38
N THR A 3 9.69 -18.09 5.15
CA THR A 3 9.39 -18.05 6.59
C THR A 3 10.51 -17.43 7.44
N ASP A 4 11.78 -17.58 7.04
CA ASP A 4 12.93 -17.04 7.76
C ASP A 4 13.12 -15.53 7.55
N GLU A 5 12.67 -15.01 6.40
CA GLU A 5 12.69 -13.57 6.12
C GLU A 5 11.57 -12.84 6.87
N ILE A 6 10.39 -13.46 6.97
CA ILE A 6 9.26 -12.93 7.76
C ILE A 6 9.63 -12.89 9.26
N GLN A 7 10.25 -13.95 9.79
CA GLN A 7 10.72 -13.96 11.18
C GLN A 7 11.81 -12.91 11.46
N ARG A 8 12.77 -12.73 10.54
CA ARG A 8 13.77 -11.66 10.64
C ARG A 8 13.17 -10.27 10.53
N HIS A 9 12.15 -10.09 9.70
CA HIS A 9 11.42 -8.82 9.62
C HIS A 9 10.68 -8.53 10.92
N ARG A 10 9.94 -9.49 11.47
CA ARG A 10 9.29 -9.40 12.79
C ARG A 10 10.27 -8.98 13.89
N GLN A 11 11.43 -9.62 13.96
CA GLN A 11 12.41 -9.32 14.99
C GLN A 11 13.02 -7.92 14.84
N ARG A 12 13.26 -7.46 13.61
CA ARG A 12 13.69 -6.07 13.35
C ARG A 12 12.64 -5.04 13.75
N VAL A 13 11.37 -5.31 13.46
CA VAL A 13 10.26 -4.41 13.81
C VAL A 13 10.12 -4.26 15.32
N LEU A 14 10.14 -5.38 16.05
CA LEU A 14 10.07 -5.37 17.52
C LEU A 14 11.28 -4.66 18.13
N GLN A 15 12.48 -4.93 17.65
CA GLN A 15 13.69 -4.22 18.10
C GLN A 15 13.63 -2.72 17.79
N HIS A 16 13.03 -2.34 16.66
CA HIS A 16 12.90 -0.94 16.28
C HIS A 16 11.89 -0.22 17.18
N LEU A 17 10.75 -0.85 17.51
CA LEU A 17 9.80 -0.33 18.49
C LEU A 17 10.44 -0.16 19.88
N GLU A 18 11.21 -1.16 20.33
CA GLU A 18 11.98 -1.07 21.59
C GLU A 18 12.99 0.09 21.55
N SER A 19 13.69 0.28 20.43
CA SER A 19 14.64 1.38 20.24
C SER A 19 13.96 2.77 20.26
N CYS A 20 12.69 2.84 19.87
CA CYS A 20 11.85 4.04 19.95
C CYS A 20 11.24 4.27 21.34
N SER A 21 11.68 3.52 22.36
CA SER A 21 11.14 3.57 23.74
C SER A 21 9.64 3.26 23.84
N VAL A 22 9.12 2.49 22.88
CA VAL A 22 7.75 2.00 22.89
C VAL A 22 7.75 0.60 23.48
N SER A 23 7.18 0.43 24.68
CA SER A 23 6.76 -0.91 25.11
C SER A 23 5.54 -1.29 24.28
N ALA A 24 5.73 -2.17 23.30
CA ALA A 24 4.65 -2.66 22.47
C ALA A 24 3.80 -3.66 23.26
N ASP A 25 2.98 -3.12 24.16
CA ASP A 25 2.09 -3.89 25.04
C ASP A 25 0.86 -4.33 24.23
N PHE A 26 0.96 -5.49 23.60
CA PHE A 26 -0.17 -6.14 22.92
C PHE A 26 -1.04 -6.91 23.94
N PRO A 27 -2.37 -6.99 23.74
CA PRO A 27 -3.12 -6.47 22.60
C PRO A 27 -3.30 -4.95 22.64
N ALA A 28 -3.20 -4.33 21.45
CA ALA A 28 -3.27 -2.87 21.29
C ALA A 28 -4.59 -2.44 20.66
N ASN A 29 -4.96 -1.18 20.83
CA ASN A 29 -6.08 -0.55 20.11
C ASN A 29 -5.60 0.22 18.87
N ASP A 30 -6.55 0.70 18.05
CA ASP A 30 -6.24 1.45 16.82
C ASP A 30 -5.38 2.70 17.07
N GLU A 31 -5.64 3.44 18.16
CA GLU A 31 -4.89 4.66 18.49
C GLU A 31 -3.43 4.36 18.82
N GLN A 32 -3.17 3.31 19.60
CA GLN A 32 -1.83 2.85 19.93
C GLN A 32 -1.08 2.41 18.67
N VAL A 33 -1.74 1.64 17.79
CA VAL A 33 -1.14 1.20 16.52
C VAL A 33 -0.76 2.38 15.63
N LEU A 34 -1.64 3.38 15.50
CA LEU A 34 -1.35 4.58 14.72
C LEU A 34 -0.20 5.40 15.32
N GLN A 35 -0.12 5.50 16.66
CA GLN A 35 1.01 6.15 17.33
C GLN A 35 2.33 5.43 17.07
N TRP A 36 2.34 4.10 17.13
CA TRP A 36 3.53 3.31 16.85
C TRP A 36 3.97 3.44 15.39
N LEU A 37 3.02 3.43 14.45
CA LEU A 37 3.31 3.67 13.04
C LEU A 37 3.87 5.08 12.79
N ALA A 38 3.35 6.09 13.48
CA ALA A 38 3.87 7.46 13.38
C ALA A 38 5.32 7.56 13.90
N LEU A 39 5.67 6.84 14.97
CA LEU A 39 7.04 6.78 15.50
C LEU A 39 8.00 6.04 14.55
N LEU A 40 7.48 5.07 13.80
CA LEU A 40 8.19 4.39 12.71
C LEU A 40 8.18 5.20 11.40
N GLU A 41 7.83 6.49 11.45
CA GLU A 41 7.78 7.43 10.32
C GLU A 41 6.75 7.09 9.23
N TYR A 42 5.79 6.22 9.49
CA TYR A 42 4.67 6.00 8.58
C TYR A 42 3.61 7.09 8.74
N ARG A 43 3.21 7.70 7.61
CA ARG A 43 2.11 8.67 7.57
C ARG A 43 0.77 7.95 7.37
N VAL A 44 0.20 7.45 8.47
CA VAL A 44 -1.06 6.70 8.47
C VAL A 44 -2.03 7.34 9.46
N ASN A 45 -3.27 7.56 9.02
CA ASN A 45 -4.36 8.01 9.87
C ASN A 45 -5.45 6.92 9.96
N LEU A 46 -6.48 7.16 10.78
CA LEU A 46 -7.57 6.20 10.99
C LEU A 46 -8.32 5.86 9.69
N GLU A 47 -8.43 6.81 8.77
CA GLU A 47 -9.07 6.60 7.47
C GLU A 47 -8.25 5.63 6.60
N THR A 48 -6.93 5.83 6.51
CA THR A 48 -6.02 4.91 5.81
C THR A 48 -6.10 3.51 6.39
N LEU A 49 -6.11 3.39 7.72
CA LEU A 49 -6.28 2.11 8.39
C LEU A 49 -7.60 1.43 8.00
N HIS A 50 -8.72 2.16 8.07
CA HIS A 50 -10.03 1.64 7.69
C HIS A 50 -10.08 1.20 6.23
N ARG A 51 -9.45 1.97 5.33
CA ARG A 51 -9.35 1.63 3.91
C ARG A 51 -8.61 0.31 3.70
N TYR A 52 -7.50 0.11 4.41
CA TYR A 52 -6.73 -1.13 4.30
C TYR A 52 -7.51 -2.34 4.83
N LEU A 53 -8.23 -2.17 5.93
CA LEU A 53 -9.09 -3.21 6.50
C LEU A 53 -10.27 -3.55 5.58
N SER A 54 -10.94 -2.55 5.01
CA SER A 54 -12.08 -2.77 4.10
C SER A 54 -11.65 -3.44 2.80
N ALA A 55 -10.46 -3.08 2.30
CA ALA A 55 -9.88 -3.66 1.09
C ALA A 55 -9.27 -5.06 1.30
N LYS A 56 -9.23 -5.55 2.55
CA LYS A 56 -8.70 -6.86 2.95
C LYS A 56 -7.24 -7.08 2.55
N TYR A 57 -6.41 -6.04 2.60
CA TYR A 57 -4.96 -6.19 2.36
C TYR A 57 -4.26 -7.03 3.42
N PHE A 58 -4.85 -7.09 4.61
CA PHE A 58 -4.47 -8.01 5.67
C PHE A 58 -5.72 -8.44 6.44
N GLN A 59 -5.58 -9.48 7.26
CA GLN A 59 -6.68 -9.97 8.08
C GLN A 59 -7.02 -8.95 9.17
N ALA A 60 -8.30 -8.60 9.28
CA ALA A 60 -8.73 -7.64 10.29
C ALA A 60 -8.52 -8.19 11.71
N PRO A 61 -8.02 -7.36 12.65
CA PRO A 61 -7.90 -7.75 14.05
C PRO A 61 -9.24 -8.14 14.67
N VAL A 62 -9.21 -8.98 15.68
CA VAL A 62 -10.41 -9.44 16.38
C VAL A 62 -11.07 -8.28 17.14
N MET A 63 -12.39 -8.22 17.13
CA MET A 63 -13.16 -7.29 17.95
C MET A 63 -13.35 -7.86 19.35
N GLN A 64 -12.87 -7.15 20.39
CA GLN A 64 -13.11 -7.47 21.80
C GLN A 64 -13.78 -6.28 22.49
N GLY A 65 -14.95 -6.50 23.10
CA GLY A 65 -15.67 -5.44 23.81
C GLY A 65 -16.04 -4.22 22.95
N GLY A 66 -16.26 -4.42 21.64
CA GLY A 66 -16.59 -3.34 20.70
C GLY A 66 -15.40 -2.54 20.18
N ARG A 67 -14.16 -2.92 20.53
CA ARG A 67 -12.91 -2.31 20.01
C ARG A 67 -12.06 -3.33 19.29
N ARG A 68 -11.27 -2.90 18.30
CA ARG A 68 -10.26 -3.76 17.67
C ARG A 68 -9.14 -4.03 18.67
N SER A 69 -8.81 -5.31 18.80
CA SER A 69 -7.74 -5.83 19.64
C SER A 69 -6.64 -6.37 18.74
N TRP A 70 -5.64 -5.54 18.48
CA TRP A 70 -4.50 -5.86 17.63
C TRP A 70 -3.55 -6.81 18.33
N THR A 71 -3.12 -7.82 17.61
CA THR A 71 -1.98 -8.65 18.01
C THR A 71 -0.69 -8.13 17.36
N VAL A 72 0.45 -8.63 17.83
CA VAL A 72 1.76 -8.38 17.20
C VAL A 72 1.73 -8.76 15.71
N GLU A 73 1.05 -9.86 15.38
CA GLU A 73 0.95 -10.37 14.01
C GLU A 73 0.13 -9.43 13.12
N ASP A 74 -1.00 -8.92 13.60
CA ASP A 74 -1.83 -7.97 12.87
C ASP A 74 -1.06 -6.68 12.56
N PHE A 75 -0.30 -6.18 13.55
CA PHE A 75 0.54 -4.98 13.39
C PHE A 75 1.61 -5.17 12.32
N ILE A 76 2.32 -6.31 12.35
CA ILE A 76 3.35 -6.63 11.35
C ILE A 76 2.72 -6.77 9.96
N ASN A 77 1.58 -7.45 9.85
CA ASN A 77 0.89 -7.59 8.57
C ASN A 77 0.48 -6.23 7.99
N PHE A 78 0.01 -5.32 8.84
CA PHE A 78 -0.29 -3.96 8.41
C PHE A 78 0.97 -3.19 7.97
N GLN A 79 2.07 -3.30 8.73
CA GLN A 79 3.34 -2.68 8.35
C GLN A 79 3.88 -3.21 7.02
N VAL A 80 3.82 -4.52 6.79
CA VAL A 80 4.22 -5.14 5.52
C VAL A 80 3.39 -4.57 4.37
N ALA A 81 2.09 -4.41 4.53
CA ALA A 81 1.23 -3.79 3.51
C ALA A 81 1.64 -2.33 3.22
N LEU A 82 2.07 -1.58 4.24
CA LEU A 82 2.60 -0.22 4.07
C LEU A 82 3.96 -0.21 3.36
N GLU A 83 4.85 -1.13 3.68
CA GLU A 83 6.15 -1.26 3.03
C GLU A 83 6.05 -1.70 1.57
N ILE A 84 5.12 -2.61 1.25
CA ILE A 84 4.82 -2.97 -0.14
C ILE A 84 4.44 -1.72 -0.94
N ARG A 85 3.58 -0.87 -0.38
CA ARG A 85 3.23 0.43 -0.99
C ARG A 85 4.45 1.33 -1.15
N ARG A 86 5.29 1.45 -0.12
CA ARG A 86 6.50 2.30 -0.14
C ARG A 86 7.52 1.84 -1.18
N MET A 87 7.69 0.53 -1.34
CA MET A 87 8.63 -0.07 -2.28
C MET A 87 8.09 -0.14 -3.71
N TRP A 88 6.78 0.00 -3.89
CA TRP A 88 6.15 -0.09 -5.19
C TRP A 88 6.62 1.06 -6.09
N LYS A 89 7.12 0.72 -7.28
CA LYS A 89 7.51 1.67 -8.33
C LYS A 89 6.75 1.33 -9.60
N PRO A 90 6.14 2.32 -10.28
CA PRO A 90 5.34 2.08 -11.48
C PRO A 90 6.17 1.49 -12.62
N PHE A 91 7.48 1.76 -12.64
CA PHE A 91 8.40 1.21 -13.63
C PHE A 91 9.70 0.81 -12.92
N SER A 92 9.89 -0.48 -12.67
CA SER A 92 11.23 -1.02 -12.38
C SER A 92 12.13 -0.70 -13.57
N ARG A 93 13.36 -0.24 -13.32
CA ARG A 93 14.33 0.23 -14.33
C ARG A 93 14.88 -0.89 -15.24
N PHE A 94 14.01 -1.66 -15.88
CA PHE A 94 14.38 -2.62 -16.92
C PHE A 94 13.51 -2.39 -18.15
N HIS A 95 14.06 -1.59 -19.08
CA HIS A 95 13.71 -1.43 -20.50
C HIS A 95 12.37 -0.76 -20.84
N ASP A 96 12.39 0.52 -21.27
CA ASP A 96 12.48 0.92 -22.68
C ASP A 96 12.30 2.47 -22.76
N PRO A 97 13.22 3.25 -23.36
CA PRO A 97 13.05 4.70 -23.56
C PRO A 97 12.08 5.09 -24.68
N LYS A 98 11.25 4.15 -25.16
CA LYS A 98 10.17 4.42 -26.10
C LYS A 98 8.89 4.65 -25.32
N LYS A 99 8.13 5.70 -25.70
CA LYS A 99 6.76 5.90 -25.21
C LYS A 99 6.01 4.58 -25.35
N THR A 100 5.51 4.06 -24.23
CA THR A 100 4.70 2.86 -24.20
C THR A 100 3.48 3.06 -25.12
N ALA A 101 2.94 1.98 -25.67
CA ALA A 101 1.74 2.07 -26.51
C ALA A 101 0.58 2.75 -25.76
N MET A 102 0.54 2.61 -24.44
CA MET A 102 -0.40 3.30 -23.56
C MET A 102 -0.13 4.80 -23.45
N GLU A 103 1.12 5.25 -23.27
CA GLU A 103 1.44 6.69 -23.27
C GLU A 103 1.06 7.36 -24.60
N LEU A 104 1.29 6.69 -25.73
CA LEU A 104 0.83 7.18 -27.04
C LEU A 104 -0.70 7.25 -27.13
N ARG A 105 -1.40 6.29 -26.53
CA ARG A 105 -2.87 6.24 -26.50
C ARG A 105 -3.43 7.33 -25.60
N ARG A 106 -2.81 7.60 -24.45
CA ARG A 106 -3.16 8.71 -23.56
C ARG A 106 -3.00 10.04 -24.27
N ASP A 107 -1.83 10.31 -24.85
CA ASP A 107 -1.57 11.57 -25.55
C ASP A 107 -2.57 11.80 -26.71
N HIS A 108 -2.97 10.74 -27.43
CA HIS A 108 -3.99 10.80 -28.48
C HIS A 108 -5.40 11.06 -27.92
N THR A 109 -5.71 10.54 -26.74
CA THR A 109 -7.05 10.65 -26.12
C THR A 109 -7.22 12.02 -25.46
N GLU A 110 -6.19 12.50 -24.76
CA GLU A 110 -6.11 13.88 -24.24
C GLU A 110 -6.17 14.92 -25.36
N ALA A 111 -5.52 14.67 -26.51
CA ALA A 111 -5.61 15.55 -27.68
C ALA A 111 -7.02 15.62 -28.29
N ASN A 112 -7.87 14.61 -28.06
CA ASN A 112 -9.26 14.58 -28.50
C ASN A 112 -10.25 15.09 -27.44
N GLY A 113 -9.77 15.48 -26.26
CA GLY A 113 -10.59 15.98 -25.15
C GLY A 113 -11.27 14.88 -24.32
N ASP A 114 -10.91 13.61 -24.51
CA ASP A 114 -11.41 12.48 -23.72
C ASP A 114 -10.40 12.14 -22.59
N GLN A 115 -10.91 11.65 -21.47
CA GLN A 115 -10.08 11.11 -20.39
C GLN A 115 -10.00 9.58 -20.53
N LEU A 116 -8.78 9.06 -20.73
CA LEU A 116 -8.56 7.61 -20.88
C LEU A 116 -8.87 6.83 -19.58
N PHE A 117 -9.00 7.54 -18.46
CA PHE A 117 -9.20 7.00 -17.12
C PHE A 117 -10.27 7.82 -16.36
N ASP A 118 -11.50 7.85 -16.87
CA ASP A 118 -12.62 8.60 -16.27
C ASP A 118 -12.88 8.25 -14.79
N ASP A 119 -12.45 7.06 -14.34
CA ASP A 119 -12.69 6.54 -12.99
C ASP A 119 -11.43 6.44 -12.10
N LEU A 120 -10.39 7.24 -12.38
CA LEU A 120 -9.18 7.34 -11.55
C LEU A 120 -9.49 7.55 -10.05
N ASN A 121 -10.55 8.29 -9.73
CA ASN A 121 -10.98 8.56 -8.37
C ASN A 121 -11.66 7.36 -7.70
N GLN A 122 -12.24 6.43 -8.46
CA GLN A 122 -12.95 5.28 -7.90
C GLN A 122 -12.02 4.21 -7.35
N HIS A 123 -10.77 4.16 -7.82
CA HIS A 123 -9.79 3.14 -7.40
C HIS A 123 -8.74 3.72 -6.48
N SER A 124 -8.55 3.15 -5.28
CA SER A 124 -7.44 3.58 -4.41
C SER A 124 -6.07 3.27 -5.06
N ILE A 125 -5.02 3.94 -4.59
CA ILE A 125 -3.63 3.65 -5.01
C ILE A 125 -3.32 2.18 -4.78
N GLU A 126 -3.76 1.65 -3.65
CA GLU A 126 -3.55 0.26 -3.26
C GLU A 126 -4.35 -0.72 -4.12
N ASP A 127 -5.56 -0.35 -4.58
CA ASP A 127 -6.33 -1.14 -5.54
C ASP A 127 -5.62 -1.22 -6.88
N LEU A 128 -5.06 -0.10 -7.35
CA LEU A 128 -4.29 -0.05 -8.59
C LEU A 128 -3.00 -0.87 -8.49
N ILE A 129 -2.31 -0.86 -7.34
CA ILE A 129 -1.15 -1.72 -7.07
C ILE A 129 -1.56 -3.19 -7.16
N ARG A 130 -2.67 -3.58 -6.50
CA ARG A 130 -3.18 -4.95 -6.54
C ARG A 130 -3.51 -5.37 -7.98
N TYR A 131 -4.25 -4.56 -8.72
CA TYR A 131 -4.56 -4.85 -10.13
C TYR A 131 -3.29 -4.98 -10.99
N CYS A 132 -2.27 -4.16 -10.77
CA CYS A 132 -0.98 -4.32 -11.46
C CYS A 132 -0.27 -5.65 -11.14
N VAL A 133 -0.42 -6.17 -9.93
CA VAL A 133 0.22 -7.43 -9.51
C VAL A 133 -0.57 -8.65 -10.00
N GLU A 134 -1.91 -8.58 -9.96
CA GLU A 134 -2.81 -9.67 -10.32
C GLU A 134 -3.09 -9.77 -11.83
N ALA A 135 -2.84 -8.70 -12.61
CA ALA A 135 -3.10 -8.72 -14.04
C ALA A 135 -2.08 -9.55 -14.82
N ASP A 136 -2.56 -10.63 -15.43
CA ASP A 136 -1.78 -11.44 -16.38
C ASP A 136 -1.54 -10.68 -17.70
N GLU A 137 -2.50 -9.85 -18.10
CA GLU A 137 -2.48 -9.13 -19.36
C GLU A 137 -1.60 -7.88 -19.30
N LYS A 138 -0.61 -7.80 -20.21
CA LYS A 138 0.39 -6.72 -20.24
C LYS A 138 -0.25 -5.32 -20.34
N HIS A 139 -1.28 -5.16 -21.17
CA HIS A 139 -1.92 -3.86 -21.39
C HIS A 139 -2.74 -3.40 -20.17
N VAL A 140 -3.29 -4.32 -19.38
CA VAL A 140 -3.98 -4.01 -18.12
C VAL A 140 -2.96 -3.50 -17.10
N ARG A 141 -1.79 -4.16 -16.98
CA ARG A 141 -0.70 -3.68 -16.11
C ARG A 141 -0.19 -2.30 -16.47
N GLU A 142 -0.01 -2.03 -17.76
CA GLU A 142 0.41 -0.71 -18.26
C GLU A 142 -0.66 0.36 -17.98
N SER A 143 -1.95 0.03 -18.15
CA SER A 143 -3.06 0.95 -17.86
C SER A 143 -3.15 1.29 -16.38
N CYS A 144 -3.12 0.28 -15.51
CA CYS A 144 -3.12 0.46 -14.06
C CYS A 144 -1.87 1.21 -13.59
N GLY A 145 -0.70 0.90 -14.17
CA GLY A 145 0.56 1.57 -13.82
C GLY A 145 0.54 3.06 -14.18
N MET A 146 -0.07 3.43 -15.30
CA MET A 146 -0.20 4.83 -15.70
C MET A 146 -1.25 5.60 -14.88
N ALA A 147 -2.40 4.98 -14.59
CA ALA A 147 -3.39 5.55 -13.68
C ALA A 147 -2.79 5.78 -12.28
N LEU A 148 -2.03 4.81 -11.78
CA LEU A 148 -1.39 4.90 -10.48
C LEU A 148 -0.31 5.97 -10.42
N ARG A 149 0.46 6.16 -11.50
CA ARG A 149 1.42 7.26 -11.64
C ARG A 149 0.73 8.63 -11.54
N LEU A 150 -0.35 8.84 -12.29
CA LEU A 150 -1.12 10.08 -12.26
C LEU A 150 -1.64 10.38 -10.85
N LYS A 151 -2.18 9.35 -10.18
CA LYS A 151 -2.74 9.49 -8.83
C LYS A 151 -1.68 9.75 -7.74
N LEU A 152 -0.45 9.32 -7.96
CA LEU A 152 0.68 9.63 -7.08
C LEU A 152 1.21 11.06 -7.32
N GLU A 153 1.25 11.52 -8.57
CA GLU A 153 1.63 12.89 -8.92
C GLU A 153 0.65 13.94 -8.36
N GLU A 154 -0.63 13.60 -8.16
CA GLU A 154 -1.62 14.48 -7.50
C GLU A 154 -1.45 14.61 -5.97
N LEU A 155 -0.69 13.71 -5.33
CA LEU A 155 -0.49 13.70 -3.87
C LEU A 155 0.80 14.41 -3.41
N ASP A 156 1.70 14.73 -4.34
CA ASP A 156 2.93 15.52 -4.12
C ASP A 156 2.67 17.03 -4.27
#